data_AF-A0A3N5YZQ0-F1
#
_entry.id   AF-A0A3N5YZQ0-F1
#
_cell.length_a   1.000
_cell.length_b   1.000
_cell.length_c   1.000
_cell.angle_alpha   90.00
_cell.angle_beta   90.00
_cell.angle_gamma   90.00
#
_symmetry.space_group_name_H-M   'P 1'
#
loop_
_entity.id
_entity.type
_entity.pdbx_description
1 polymer ?
#
loop_
_entity_poly.entity_id
_entity_poly.type
_entity_poly.pdbx_seq_one_letter_code
_entity_poly.pdbx_strand_id
1 'polypeptide(L)' 'MLYTNSISVTKARAQLYTLIDEMAASHQPVIITGKRGKAVLVSEDDWKA' A
#
# COMPACT_ATOMS: atom_id res chain seq x y z
N MET A 1 13.29 -3.54 -13.38
CA MET A 1 12.35 -4.32 -12.55
C MET A 1 11.76 -3.36 -11.53
N LEU A 2 10.47 -3.05 -11.62
CA LEU A 2 9.82 -2.16 -10.64
C LEU A 2 9.67 -2.94 -9.33
N TYR A 3 10.38 -2.51 -8.28
CA TYR A 3 10.23 -3.08 -6.95
C TYR A 3 8.99 -2.48 -6.29
N THR A 4 7.87 -3.19 -6.31
CA THR A 4 6.72 -2.83 -5.49
C THR A 4 7.08 -3.12 -4.03
N ASN A 5 7.10 -2.08 -3.20
CA ASN A 5 7.41 -2.18 -1.78
C ASN A 5 6.39 -3.11 -1.09
N SER A 6 6.84 -3.96 -0.16
CA SER A 6 5.96 -4.88 0.55
C SER A 6 6.15 -4.78 2.07
N ILE A 7 5.03 -4.70 2.78
CA ILE A 7 4.98 -4.55 4.23
C ILE A 7 4.03 -5.60 4.84
N SER A 8 4.24 -5.93 6.12
CA SER A 8 3.32 -6.81 6.84
C SER A 8 2.02 -6.10 7.20
N VAL A 9 0.94 -6.87 7.37
CA VAL A 9 -0.36 -6.33 7.83
C VAL A 9 -0.26 -5.62 9.18
N THR A 10 0.60 -6.10 10.08
CA THR A 10 0.83 -5.46 11.38
C THR A 10 1.49 -4.09 11.22
N LYS A 11 2.49 -3.99 10.33
CA LYS A 11 3.16 -2.72 10.02
C LYS A 11 2.22 -1.75 9.31
N ALA A 12 1.46 -2.24 8.33
CA ALA A 12 0.45 -1.45 7.61
C ALA A 12 -0.58 -0.86 8.57
N ARG A 13 -1.09 -1.65 9.53
CA ARG A 13 -2.02 -1.17 10.54
C ARG A 13 -1.44 -0.06 11.41
N ALA A 14 -0.16 -0.17 11.80
CA ALA A 14 0.50 0.83 12.63
C ALA A 14 0.77 2.15 11.89
N GLN A 15 0.81 2.12 10.56
CA GLN A 15 1.22 3.26 9.72
C GLN A 15 0.14 3.68 8.70
N LEU A 16 -1.12 3.26 8.90
CA LEU A 16 -2.14 3.37 7.85
C LEU A 16 -2.37 4.81 7.36
N TYR A 17 -2.39 5.79 8.25
CA TYR A 17 -2.53 7.20 7.86
C TYR A 17 -1.37 7.69 7.00
N THR A 18 -0.12 7.41 7.41
CA THR A 18 1.07 7.75 6.63
C THR A 18 1.06 7.07 5.26
N LEU A 19 0.65 5.81 5.19
CA LEU A 19 0.56 5.08 3.93
C LEU A 19 -0.48 5.71 3.00
N ILE A 20 -1.63 6.15 3.51
CA ILE A 20 -2.64 6.85 2.70
C ILE A 20 -2.04 8.12 2.08
N ASP A 21 -1.36 8.94 2.89
CA ASP A 21 -0.71 10.17 2.42
C ASP A 21 0.37 9.87 1.37
N GLU A 22 1.19 8.84 1.60
CA GLU A 22 2.23 8.40 0.67
C GLU A 22 1.64 7.92 -0.67
N MET A 23 0.54 7.15 -0.66
CA MET A 23 -0.10 6.69 -1.89
C MET A 23 -0.68 7.85 -2.69
N ALA A 24 -1.36 8.79 -2.01
CA ALA A 24 -1.94 9.97 -2.64
C ALA A 24 -0.86 10.90 -3.24
N ALA A 25 0.32 10.98 -2.64
CA ALA A 25 1.41 11.83 -3.12
C ALA A 25 2.30 11.18 -4.19
N SER A 26 2.59 9.88 -4.04
CA SER A 26 3.59 9.19 -4.87
C SER A 26 2.99 8.38 -6.02
N HIS A 27 1.71 8.02 -5.95
CA HIS A 27 1.06 7.09 -6.88
C HIS A 27 1.80 5.75 -7.02
N GLN A 28 2.54 5.34 -5.97
CA GLN A 28 3.27 4.07 -5.96
C GLN A 28 2.53 3.02 -5.14
N PRO A 29 2.08 1.90 -5.72
CA PRO A 29 1.39 0.85 -4.97
C PRO A 29 2.30 0.21 -3.90
N VAL A 30 1.70 -0.23 -2.80
CA VAL A 30 2.36 -1.05 -1.77
C VAL A 30 1.62 -2.38 -1.59
N ILE A 31 2.37 -3.48 -1.47
CA ILE A 31 1.82 -4.80 -1.21
C ILE A 31 1.78 -5.04 0.31
N ILE A 32 0.58 -5.21 0.85
CA ILE A 32 0.37 -5.61 2.24
C ILE A 32 0.29 -7.14 2.30
N THR A 33 1.15 -7.75 3.11
CA THR A 33 1.23 -9.20 3.31
C THR A 33 0.70 -9.61 4.68
N GLY A 34 -0.27 -10.52 4.69
CA GLY A 34 -0.82 -11.15 5.89
C GLY A 34 -0.59 -12.66 5.88
N LYS A 35 -0.85 -13.32 7.02
CA LYS A 35 -0.74 -14.79 7.14
C LYS A 35 -1.65 -15.57 6.16
N ARG A 36 -2.78 -14.96 5.76
CA ARG A 36 -3.83 -15.60 4.95
C ARG A 36 -3.88 -15.12 3.50
N GLY A 37 -3.05 -14.16 3.12
CA GLY A 37 -3.11 -13.57 1.78
C GLY A 37 -2.39 -12.24 1.67
N LYS A 38 -2.49 -11.64 0.49
CA LYS A 38 -1.90 -10.35 0.15
C LYS A 38 -2.99 -9.40 -0.33
N ALA A 39 -2.79 -8.11 -0.13
CA ALA A 39 -3.59 -7.04 -0.70
C ALA A 39 -2.67 -5.96 -1.26
N VAL A 40 -3.18 -5.15 -2.18
CA VAL A 40 -2.47 -3.98 -2.71
C VAL A 40 -3.20 -2.75 -2.22
N LEU A 41 -2.45 -1.80 -1.67
CA LEU A 41 -2.95 -0.46 -1.37
C LEU A 41 -2.49 0.46 -2.50
N VAL A 42 -3.45 1.21 -3.05
CA VAL A 42 -3.29 2.22 -4.10
C VAL A 42 -4.04 3.48 -3.68
N SER A 43 -3.71 4.62 -4.29
CA SER A 43 -4.52 5.83 -4.11
C SER A 43 -5.91 5.66 -4.71
N GLU A 44 -6.87 6.47 -4.27
CA GLU A 44 -8.22 6.42 -4.84
C GLU A 44 -8.24 6.88 -6.30
N ASP A 45 -7.43 7.89 -6.64
CA ASP A 45 -7.30 8.43 -8.00
C ASP A 45 -6.76 7.36 -8.95
N ASP A 46 -5.72 6.62 -8.55
CA ASP A 46 -5.16 5.52 -9.37
C ASP A 46 -6.15 4.36 -9.56
N TRP A 47 -7.04 4.14 -8.59
CA TRP A 47 -8.08 3.11 -8.70
C TRP A 47 -9.20 3.52 -9.67
N LYS A 48 -9.49 4.82 -9.77
CA LYS A 48 -10.57 5.36 -10.60
C LYS A 48 -10.16 5.66 -12.05
N ALA A 49 -8.86 5.77 -12.33
CA ALA A 49 -8.31 6.04 -13.66
C ALA A 49 -8.51 4.86 -14.65
#